data_AF-A0A0L7LEJ7-F1
#
_entry.id   AF-A0A0L7LEJ7-F1
#
_cell.length_a   1.000
_cell.length_b   1.000
_cell.length_c   1.000
_cell.angle_alpha   90.00
_cell.angle_beta   90.00
_cell.angle_gamma   90.00
#
_symmetry.space_group_name_H-M   'P 1'
#
loop_
_entity.id
_entity.type
_entity.pdbx_description
1 polymer ?
#
loop_
_entity_poly.entity_id
_entity_poly.type
_entity_poly.pdbx_seq_one_letter_code
_entity_poly.pdbx_strand_id
1 'polypeptide(L)'
;MAPEVFMKSSGHGRAADIWSVGCVVTEMASGKRPFSEYDSNYQIMFMVGMGSRPAIPGALSEEGRQFCALCLTHEPDLRPRADKLMMHTFLMVRYIHRYVTHDK
;
A
#
# COMPACT_ATOMS: atom_id res chain seq x y z
N MET A 1 5.29 -6.99 -6.03
CA MET A 1 6.46 -6.78 -5.14
C MET A 1 6.91 -5.33 -5.28
N ALA A 2 7.68 -4.81 -4.33
CA ALA A 2 8.20 -3.44 -4.41
C ALA A 2 9.29 -3.29 -5.49
N PRO A 3 9.49 -2.11 -6.09
CA PRO A 3 10.45 -1.90 -7.17
C PRO A 3 11.88 -2.36 -6.84
N GLU A 4 12.36 -2.01 -5.65
CA GLU A 4 13.72 -2.30 -5.20
C GLU A 4 13.99 -3.80 -5.01
N VAL A 5 12.94 -4.60 -4.78
CA VAL A 5 13.07 -6.06 -4.65
C VAL A 5 13.40 -6.69 -6.00
N PHE A 6 12.92 -6.09 -7.10
CA PHE A 6 13.23 -6.55 -8.45
C PHE A 6 14.60 -6.05 -8.94
N MET A 7 15.03 -4.86 -8.48
CA MET A 7 16.23 -4.19 -8.99
C MET A 7 17.50 -4.50 -8.19
N LYS A 8 17.38 -4.86 -6.90
CA LYS A 8 18.53 -5.11 -6.01
C LYS A 8 18.35 -6.44 -5.29
N SER A 9 19.40 -7.27 -5.30
CA SER A 9 19.41 -8.59 -4.63
C SER A 9 19.22 -8.52 -3.11
N SER A 10 19.49 -7.37 -2.48
CA SER A 10 19.25 -7.11 -1.06
C SER A 10 17.94 -6.34 -0.76
N GLY A 11 17.04 -6.20 -1.73
CA GLY A 11 15.89 -5.27 -1.71
C GLY A 11 14.77 -5.57 -0.70
N HIS A 12 14.96 -6.49 0.24
CA HIS A 12 14.00 -6.76 1.30
C HIS A 12 14.28 -5.83 2.50
N GLY A 13 13.23 -5.16 2.99
CA GLY A 13 13.35 -4.28 4.14
C GLY A 13 12.04 -3.55 4.43
N ARG A 14 12.05 -2.72 5.48
CA ARG A 14 10.86 -2.04 5.99
C ARG A 14 10.13 -1.21 4.92
N ALA A 15 10.86 -0.60 3.98
CA ALA A 15 10.25 0.17 2.89
C ALA A 15 9.46 -0.73 1.91
N ALA A 16 9.93 -1.95 1.64
CA ALA A 16 9.22 -2.92 0.80
C ALA A 16 7.94 -3.43 1.48
N ASP A 17 7.95 -3.55 2.82
CA ASP A 17 6.74 -3.86 3.59
C ASP A 17 5.69 -2.75 3.44
N ILE A 18 6.10 -1.47 3.49
CA ILE A 18 5.19 -0.34 3.27
C ILE A 18 4.55 -0.37 1.88
N TRP A 19 5.33 -0.67 0.84
CA TRP A 19 4.77 -0.86 -0.51
C TRP A 19 3.73 -1.98 -0.52
N SER A 20 4.02 -3.09 0.16
CA SER A 20 3.12 -4.24 0.23
C SER A 20 1.81 -3.89 0.96
N VAL A 21 1.86 -3.06 2.00
CA VAL A 21 0.66 -2.50 2.65
C VAL A 21 -0.17 -1.68 1.67
N GLY A 22 0.46 -0.80 0.89
CA GLY A 22 -0.25 -0.02 -0.14
C GLY A 22 -0.94 -0.89 -1.20
N CYS A 23 -0.29 -1.98 -1.62
CA CYS A 23 -0.88 -2.99 -2.50
C CYS A 23 -2.10 -3.66 -1.87
N VAL A 24 -2.00 -4.12 -0.61
CA VAL A 24 -3.10 -4.81 0.09
C VAL A 24 -4.30 -3.90 0.27
N VAL A 25 -4.11 -2.64 0.67
CA VAL A 25 -5.22 -1.68 0.80
C VAL A 25 -5.91 -1.42 -0.55
N THR A 26 -5.12 -1.27 -1.61
CA THR A 26 -5.61 -1.11 -2.99
C THR A 26 -6.40 -2.35 -3.45
N GLU A 27 -5.89 -3.54 -3.16
CA GLU A 27 -6.53 -4.81 -3.47
C GLU A 27 -7.86 -4.99 -2.73
N MET A 28 -7.87 -4.75 -1.41
CA MET A 28 -9.09 -4.81 -0.60
C MET A 28 -10.16 -3.83 -1.08
N ALA A 29 -9.76 -2.61 -1.48
CA ALA A 29 -10.69 -1.58 -1.94
C ALA A 29 -11.23 -1.83 -3.36
N SER A 30 -10.46 -2.48 -4.22
CA SER A 30 -10.86 -2.76 -5.61
C SER A 30 -11.46 -4.15 -5.82
N GLY A 31 -11.19 -5.10 -4.92
CA GLY A 31 -11.46 -6.51 -5.11
C GLY A 31 -10.62 -7.16 -6.22
N LYS A 32 -9.57 -6.49 -6.69
CA LYS A 32 -8.70 -6.94 -7.78
C LYS A 32 -7.26 -6.95 -7.31
N ARG A 33 -6.50 -7.95 -7.73
CA ARG A 33 -5.06 -7.98 -7.46
C ARG A 33 -4.38 -6.72 -8.02
N PRO A 34 -3.27 -6.26 -7.42
CA PRO A 34 -2.45 -5.20 -8.01
C PRO A 34 -2.04 -5.55 -9.45
N PHE A 35 -2.08 -4.54 -10.34
CA PHE A 35 -1.76 -4.70 -11.76
C PHE A 35 -2.60 -5.78 -12.48
N SER A 36 -3.89 -5.85 -12.15
CA SER A 36 -4.84 -6.81 -12.73
C SER A 36 -4.96 -6.76 -14.26
N GLU A 37 -4.53 -5.66 -14.88
CA GLU A 37 -4.53 -5.42 -16.33
C GLU A 37 -3.41 -6.16 -17.09
N TYR A 38 -2.43 -6.73 -16.38
CA TYR A 38 -1.31 -7.47 -17.00
C TYR A 38 -1.35 -8.94 -16.62
N ASP A 39 -1.33 -9.83 -17.60
CA ASP A 39 -1.38 -11.29 -17.37
C ASP A 39 -0.01 -11.89 -17.02
N SER A 40 1.08 -11.21 -17.39
CA SER A 40 2.45 -11.69 -17.20
C SER A 40 3.16 -11.01 -16.02
N ASN A 41 3.72 -11.82 -15.12
CA ASN A 41 4.57 -11.33 -14.03
C ASN A 41 5.80 -10.57 -14.55
N TYR A 42 6.35 -10.95 -15.72
CA TYR A 42 7.46 -10.22 -16.33
C TYR A 42 7.04 -8.83 -16.82
N GLN A 43 5.82 -8.70 -17.35
CA GLN A 43 5.27 -7.40 -17.75
C GLN A 43 5.06 -6.50 -16.53
N ILE A 44 4.49 -7.04 -15.45
CA ILE A 44 4.32 -6.31 -14.19
C ILE A 44 5.68 -5.85 -13.65
N MET A 45 6.67 -6.75 -13.62
CA MET A 45 8.03 -6.43 -13.16
C MET A 45 8.67 -5.30 -13.98
N PHE A 46 8.54 -5.34 -15.31
CA PHE A 46 9.02 -4.29 -16.19
C PHE A 46 8.33 -2.94 -15.94
N MET A 47 7.00 -2.93 -15.86
CA MET A 47 6.22 -1.72 -15.60
C MET A 47 6.57 -1.09 -14.24
N VAL A 48 6.68 -1.91 -13.20
CA VAL A 48 7.12 -1.48 -11.87
C VAL A 48 8.54 -0.91 -11.91
N GLY A 49 9.46 -1.57 -12.63
CA GLY A 49 10.82 -1.06 -12.83
C GLY A 49 10.87 0.31 -13.53
N MET A 50 9.93 0.59 -14.43
CA MET A 50 9.79 1.89 -15.12
C MET A 50 9.09 2.99 -14.31
N GLY A 51 8.77 2.75 -13.04
CA GLY A 51 8.11 3.77 -12.21
C GLY A 51 6.60 3.57 -12.03
N SER A 52 6.01 2.52 -12.62
CA SER A 52 4.57 2.28 -12.48
C SER A 52 4.22 1.75 -11.10
N ARG A 53 2.99 2.04 -10.67
CA ARG A 53 2.41 1.60 -9.40
C ARG A 53 0.99 1.08 -9.62
N PRO A 54 0.44 0.28 -8.69
CA PRO A 54 -0.96 -0.13 -8.74
C PRO A 54 -1.91 1.07 -8.84
N ALA A 55 -2.98 0.93 -9.62
CA ALA A 55 -4.02 1.95 -9.71
C ALA A 55 -4.74 2.11 -8.36
N ILE A 56 -4.74 3.33 -7.82
CA ILE A 56 -5.44 3.64 -6.56
C ILE A 56 -6.93 3.79 -6.87
N PRO A 57 -7.82 2.99 -6.25
CA PRO A 57 -9.25 3.01 -6.58
C PRO A 57 -9.90 4.33 -6.16
N GLY A 58 -10.73 4.90 -7.04
CA GLY A 58 -11.50 6.12 -6.73
C GLY A 58 -12.52 5.93 -5.61
N ALA A 59 -12.91 4.69 -5.31
CA ALA A 59 -13.84 4.35 -4.24
C ALA A 59 -13.26 4.55 -2.82
N LEU A 60 -11.94 4.66 -2.68
CA LEU A 60 -11.31 5.05 -1.41
C LEU A 60 -11.68 6.50 -1.05
N SER A 61 -11.74 6.81 0.25
CA SER A 61 -11.79 8.21 0.70
C SER A 61 -10.56 8.98 0.24
N GLU A 62 -10.59 10.32 0.28
CA GLU A 62 -9.43 11.14 -0.08
C GLU A 62 -8.21 10.79 0.77
N GLU A 63 -8.40 10.61 2.07
CA GLU A 63 -7.35 10.19 3.00
C GLU A 63 -6.81 8.80 2.64
N GLY A 64 -7.68 7.87 2.24
CA GLY A 64 -7.25 6.54 1.78
C GLY A 64 -6.43 6.61 0.51
N ARG A 65 -6.81 7.47 -0.45
CA ARG A 65 -6.03 7.67 -1.68
C ARG A 65 -4.66 8.27 -1.38
N GLN A 66 -4.60 9.27 -0.50
CA GLN A 66 -3.34 9.90 -0.06
C GLN A 66 -2.44 8.90 0.66
N PHE A 67 -3.01 8.08 1.56
CA PHE A 67 -2.28 7.02 2.26
C PHE A 67 -1.67 6.00 1.28
N CYS A 68 -2.47 5.49 0.35
CA CYS A 68 -1.98 4.57 -0.67
C CYS A 68 -0.92 5.22 -1.56
N ALA A 69 -1.06 6.51 -1.88
CA ALA A 69 -0.07 7.21 -2.69
C ALA A 69 1.28 7.32 -1.99
N LEU A 70 1.30 7.59 -0.69
CA LEU A 70 2.52 7.58 0.12
C LEU A 70 3.16 6.19 0.14
N CYS A 71 2.36 5.15 0.40
CA CYS A 71 2.85 3.76 0.46
C CYS A 71 3.44 3.29 -0.88
N LEU A 72 2.80 3.65 -1.99
CA LEU A 72 3.16 3.26 -3.36
C LEU A 72 4.11 4.27 -4.03
N THR A 73 4.94 4.96 -3.24
CA THR A 73 6.03 5.80 -3.77
C THR A 73 7.15 4.91 -4.30
N HIS A 74 7.62 5.18 -5.51
CA HIS A 74 8.59 4.30 -6.18
C HIS A 74 9.94 4.26 -5.44
N GLU A 75 10.50 5.43 -5.12
CA GLU A 75 11.75 5.55 -4.37
C GLU A 75 11.57 5.08 -2.90
N PRO A 76 12.29 4.04 -2.46
CA PRO A 76 12.11 3.47 -1.12
C PRO A 76 12.47 4.44 0.01
N ASP A 77 13.46 5.30 -0.19
CA ASP A 77 13.91 6.27 0.82
C ASP A 77 12.91 7.42 1.03
N LEU A 78 12.01 7.63 0.06
CA LEU A 78 10.94 8.62 0.15
C LEU A 78 9.65 8.05 0.76
N ARG A 79 9.55 6.72 0.92
CA ARG A 79 8.38 6.10 1.57
C ARG A 79 8.39 6.40 3.07
N PRO A 80 7.30 6.92 3.64
CA PRO A 80 7.24 7.14 5.07
C PRO A 80 7.32 5.81 5.83
N ARG A 81 7.98 5.84 6.98
CA ARG A 81 8.06 4.70 7.88
C ARG A 81 6.69 4.40 8.51
N ALA A 82 6.52 3.17 8.99
CA ALA A 82 5.28 2.71 9.62
C ALA A 82 4.81 3.62 10.77
N ASP A 83 5.71 4.08 11.64
CA ASP A 83 5.40 4.99 12.75
C ASP A 83 4.80 6.32 12.27
N LYS A 84 5.24 6.83 11.11
CA LYS A 84 4.66 8.03 10.50
C LYS A 84 3.31 7.74 9.83
N LEU A 85 3.20 6.62 9.12
CA LEU A 85 1.96 6.21 8.46
C LEU A 85 0.84 5.91 9.46
N MET A 86 1.17 5.36 10.63
CA MET A 86 0.21 5.13 11.71
C MET A 86 -0.48 6.43 12.13
N MET A 87 0.20 7.57 12.06
CA MET A 87 -0.38 8.88 12.39
C MET A 87 -1.21 9.49 11.25
N HIS A 88 -1.30 8.85 10.09
CA HIS A 88 -2.07 9.35 8.96
C HIS A 88 -3.57 9.26 9.25
N THR A 89 -4.33 10.29 8.83
CA THR A 89 -5.78 10.40 9.10
C THR A 89 -6.57 9.16 8.68
N PHE A 90 -6.18 8.52 7.57
CA PHE A 90 -6.78 7.27 7.09
C PHE A 90 -6.77 6.14 8.14
N LEU A 91 -5.72 6.02 8.95
CA LEU A 91 -5.60 5.00 10.00
C LEU A 91 -6.06 5.50 11.37
N MET A 92 -6.19 6.81 11.55
CA MET A 92 -6.70 7.46 12.76
C MET A 92 -8.23 7.43 12.80
N VAL A 93 -8.83 6.25 12.56
CA VAL A 93 -10.25 6.05 12.83
C VAL A 93 -10.42 6.06 14.35
N ARG A 94 -11.10 7.08 14.87
CA ARG A 94 -11.46 7.14 16.30
C ARG A 94 -12.13 5.81 16.64
N TYR A 95 -11.53 5.06 17.56
CA TYR A 95 -12.19 3.91 18.18
C TYR A 95 -13.53 4.40 18.71
N ILE A 96 -14.62 4.14 17.98
CA ILE A 96 -15.93 4.15 18.57
C ILE A 96 -15.91 2.95 19.48
N HIS A 97 -15.63 3.18 20.76
CA HIS A 97 -15.82 2.22 21.83
C HIS A 97 -17.33 1.95 21.94
N ARG A 98 -17.90 1.23 20.96
CA ARG A 98 -19.29 0.76 21.01
C ARG A 98 -19.27 -0.50 21.87
N TYR A 99 -19.58 -0.27 23.14
CA TYR A 99 -20.06 -1.20 24.15
C TYR A 99 -20.07 -2.68 23.79
N VAL A 100 -19.17 -3.43 24.42
CA VAL A 100 -19.52 -4.75 24.92
C VAL A 100 -19.24 -4.72 26.41
N THR A 101 -20.17 -4.14 27.17
CA THR A 101 -20.37 -4.52 28.56
C THR A 101 -20.81 -5.99 28.53
N HIS A 102 -19.90 -6.90 28.81
CA HIS A 102 -20.31 -8.21 29.30
C HIS A 102 -20.56 -8.05 30.80
N ASP A 103 -21.83 -7.81 31.15
CA ASP A 103 -22.35 -8.25 32.43
C ASP A 103 -22.22 -9.78 32.46
N LYS A 104 -21.26 -10.30 33.23
CA LYS A 104 -21.36 -11.51 34.05
C LYS A 104 -20.38 -11.45 35.21
#